data_AF-A0A2W2CHU2-F1
#
_entry.id   AF-A0A2W2CHU2-F1
#
_cell.length_a   1.000
_cell.length_b   1.000
_cell.length_c   1.000
_cell.angle_alpha   90.00
_cell.angle_beta   90.00
_cell.angle_gamma   90.00
#
_symmetry.space_group_name_H-M   'P 1'
#
loop_
_entity.id
_entity.type
_entity.pdbx_description
1 polymer ?
#
loop_
_entity_poly.entity_id
_entity_poly.type
_entity_poly.pdbx_seq_one_letter_code
_entity_poly.pdbx_strand_id
1 'polypeptide(L)'
;MEFYPTIRIVRTRRTARLGRMVLCLDEVDGLGTFFEIEAMVSGDQPAGEVQQDLDAFARSLGTDLIRTTETYDSLLWAALSLPQEETQNLRKEIRYT
;
A
#
# COMPACT_ATOMS: atom_id res chain seq x y z
N MET A 1 -30.91 -1.93 5.65
CA MET A 1 -29.45 -1.80 5.45
C MET A 1 -28.81 -2.94 6.20
N GLU A 2 -28.43 -4.01 5.51
CA GLU A 2 -27.69 -5.14 6.10
C GLU A 2 -26.28 -5.11 5.51
N PHE A 3 -25.31 -4.73 6.35
CA PHE A 3 -23.88 -4.83 6.04
C PHE A 3 -23.30 -5.96 6.88
N TYR A 4 -22.51 -6.83 6.28
CA TYR A 4 -21.80 -7.90 6.97
C TYR A 4 -20.28 -7.77 6.73
N PRO A 5 -19.43 -8.20 7.68
CA PRO A 5 -17.99 -8.16 7.50
C PRO A 5 -17.53 -9.11 6.39
N THR A 6 -16.70 -8.62 5.46
CA THR A 6 -16.15 -9.43 4.36
C THR A 6 -14.71 -9.86 4.64
N ILE A 7 -13.87 -8.94 5.10
CA ILE A 7 -12.45 -9.21 5.37
C ILE A 7 -11.97 -8.37 6.56
N ARG A 8 -11.01 -8.90 7.32
CA ARG A 8 -10.38 -8.20 8.44
C ARG A 8 -8.93 -7.88 8.07
N ILE A 9 -8.57 -6.62 8.14
CA ILE A 9 -7.22 -6.12 7.88
C ILE A 9 -6.61 -5.72 9.22
N VAL A 10 -5.49 -6.33 9.57
CA VAL A 10 -4.70 -5.98 10.76
C VAL A 10 -3.39 -5.39 10.30
N ARG A 11 -3.03 -4.23 10.84
CA ARG A 11 -1.79 -3.54 10.49
C ARG A 11 -1.22 -2.76 11.65
N THR A 12 0.11 -2.65 11.68
CA THR A 12 0.84 -1.70 12.51
C THR A 12 1.31 -0.55 11.63
N ARG A 13 0.89 0.69 11.94
CA ARG A 13 1.20 1.88 11.14
C ARG A 13 2.18 2.80 11.89
N ARG A 14 3.25 3.20 11.20
CA ARG A 14 4.13 4.30 11.61
C ARG A 14 3.87 5.49 10.68
N THR A 15 3.57 6.65 11.25
CA THR A 15 3.22 7.84 10.47
C THR A 15 4.22 8.97 10.69
N ALA A 16 4.57 9.66 9.62
CA ALA A 16 5.35 10.90 9.64
C ALA A 16 4.68 11.97 8.76
N ARG A 17 5.03 13.24 8.98
CA ARG A 17 4.64 14.35 8.09
C ARG A 17 5.89 14.98 7.50
N LEU A 18 5.85 15.22 6.20
CA LEU A 18 6.86 15.96 5.46
C LEU A 18 6.17 17.06 4.64
N GLY A 19 6.15 18.28 5.16
CA GLY A 19 5.41 19.38 4.55
C GLY A 19 3.91 19.04 4.42
N ARG A 20 3.40 19.03 3.18
CA ARG A 20 2.01 18.66 2.86
C ARG A 20 1.74 17.15 2.83
N MET A 21 2.79 16.33 2.82
CA MET A 21 2.70 14.89 2.69
C MET A 21 2.53 14.21 4.04
N VAL A 22 1.66 13.22 4.10
CA VAL A 22 1.56 12.23 5.16
C VAL A 22 2.22 10.95 4.63
N LEU A 23 3.20 10.45 5.37
CA LEU A 23 3.94 9.24 5.05
C LEU A 23 3.51 8.16 6.02
N CYS A 24 3.06 7.01 5.54
CA CYS A 24 2.72 5.87 6.37
C CYS A 24 3.56 4.66 5.98
N LEU A 25 4.23 4.06 6.96
CA LEU A 25 4.89 2.77 6.82
C LEU A 25 4.04 1.74 7.58
N ASP A 26 3.42 0.85 6.82
CA ASP A 26 2.44 -0.11 7.29
C ASP A 26 3.00 -1.52 7.22
N GLU A 27 3.00 -2.21 8.35
CA GLU A 27 3.21 -3.66 8.41
C GLU A 27 1.84 -4.33 8.49
N VAL A 28 1.43 -4.98 7.39
CA VAL A 28 0.10 -5.58 7.23
C VAL A 28 0.20 -7.09 7.38
N ASP A 29 -0.57 -7.65 8.31
CA ASP A 29 -0.59 -9.09 8.59
C ASP A 29 -0.97 -9.86 7.32
N GLY A 30 -0.08 -10.74 6.87
CA GLY A 30 -0.31 -11.58 5.69
C GLY A 30 0.07 -10.97 4.34
N LEU A 31 0.42 -9.67 4.28
CA LEU A 31 0.84 -9.00 3.04
C LEU A 31 2.26 -8.40 3.10
N GLY A 32 2.79 -8.12 4.29
CA GLY A 32 4.12 -7.54 4.45
C GLY A 32 4.10 -6.01 4.61
N THR A 33 5.16 -5.36 4.15
CA THR A 33 5.39 -3.92 4.41
C THR A 33 4.96 -3.07 3.23
N PHE A 34 4.22 -1.99 3.50
CA PHE A 34 3.76 -1.01 2.52
C PHE A 34 4.18 0.39 2.92
N PHE A 35 4.45 1.21 1.91
CA PHE A 35 4.73 2.62 2.09
C PHE A 35 3.69 3.45 1.35
N GLU A 36 2.84 4.14 2.09
CA GLU A 36 1.82 5.04 1.55
C GLU A 36 2.28 6.50 1.66
N ILE A 37 1.97 7.28 0.62
CA ILE A 37 2.25 8.70 0.56
C ILE A 37 0.95 9.39 0.16
N GLU A 38 0.45 10.26 1.03
CA GLU A 38 -0.81 10.96 0.82
C GLU A 38 -0.59 12.47 0.91
N ALA A 39 -1.34 13.23 0.12
CA ALA A 39 -1.38 14.69 0.23
C ALA A 39 -2.83 15.16 0.11
N MET A 40 -3.25 16.03 1.02
CA MET A 40 -4.52 16.73 0.90
C MET A 40 -4.33 17.90 -0.06
N VAL A 41 -5.18 17.97 -1.08
CA VAL A 41 -5.12 18.99 -2.14
C VAL A 41 -6.44 19.73 -2.21
N SER A 42 -6.39 21.00 -2.59
CA SER A 42 -7.58 21.78 -2.92
C SER A 42 -8.16 21.31 -4.25
N GLY A 43 -9.48 21.51 -4.46
CA GLY A 43 -10.19 20.98 -5.63
C GLY A 43 -9.79 21.61 -6.98
N ASP A 44 -8.94 22.63 -6.98
CA ASP A 44 -8.36 23.29 -8.16
C ASP A 44 -7.05 22.62 -8.64
N GLN A 45 -6.46 21.74 -7.83
CA GLN A 45 -5.23 21.03 -8.19
C GLN A 45 -5.56 19.71 -8.92
N PRO A 46 -4.98 19.46 -10.11
CA PRO A 46 -5.14 18.19 -10.79
C PRO A 46 -4.54 17.04 -9.98
N ALA A 47 -5.38 16.10 -9.54
CA ALA A 47 -4.94 14.94 -8.74
C ALA A 47 -3.84 14.12 -9.42
N GLY A 48 -3.83 14.06 -10.76
CA GLY A 48 -2.82 13.34 -11.53
C GLY A 48 -1.42 13.96 -11.43
N GLU A 49 -1.31 15.29 -11.42
CA GLU A 49 -0.03 15.98 -11.23
C GLU A 49 0.50 15.74 -9.83
N VAL A 50 -0.38 15.81 -8.83
CA VAL A 50 0.00 15.53 -7.44
C VAL A 50 0.47 14.08 -7.30
N GLN A 51 -0.20 13.11 -7.91
CA GLN A 51 0.27 11.72 -7.88
C GLN A 51 1.65 11.54 -8.54
N GLN A 52 1.97 12.30 -9.59
CA GLN A 52 3.30 12.29 -10.20
C GLN A 52 4.36 12.86 -9.25
N ASP A 53 4.05 13.96 -8.55
CA ASP A 53 4.94 14.53 -7.52
C ASP A 53 5.22 13.51 -6.40
N LEU A 54 4.18 12.81 -5.92
CA LEU A 54 4.33 11.81 -4.88
C LEU A 54 5.14 10.58 -5.35
N ASP A 55 4.94 10.15 -6.59
CA ASP A 55 5.73 9.07 -7.21
C ASP A 55 7.21 9.45 -7.37
N ALA A 56 7.48 10.68 -7.81
CA ALA A 56 8.83 11.21 -7.90
C ALA A 56 9.51 11.27 -6.53
N PHE A 57 8.79 11.72 -5.50
CA PHE A 57 9.28 11.69 -4.12
C PHE A 57 9.55 10.25 -3.65
N ALA A 58 8.64 9.30 -3.89
CA ALA A 58 8.85 7.89 -3.55
C ALA A 58 10.13 7.32 -4.17
N ARG A 59 10.37 7.57 -5.47
CA ARG A 59 11.59 7.15 -6.17
C ARG A 59 12.85 7.82 -5.65
N SER A 60 12.75 9.04 -5.13
CA SER A 60 13.89 9.78 -4.56
C SER A 60 14.45 9.16 -3.27
N LEU A 61 13.69 8.27 -2.62
CA LEU A 61 14.12 7.61 -1.38
C LEU A 61 15.25 6.60 -1.59
N GLY A 62 15.55 6.21 -2.84
CA GLY A 62 16.65 5.30 -3.16
C GLY A 62 16.44 3.87 -2.64
N THR A 63 15.18 3.46 -2.50
CA THR A 63 14.80 2.10 -2.09
C THR A 63 13.91 1.48 -3.17
N ASP A 64 13.93 0.15 -3.27
CA ASP A 64 13.19 -0.61 -4.27
C ASP A 64 11.70 -0.67 -3.91
N LEU A 65 10.99 0.41 -4.26
CA LEU A 65 9.53 0.50 -4.12
C LEU A 65 8.86 0.01 -5.40
N ILE A 66 7.95 -0.94 -5.24
CA ILE A 66 7.04 -1.36 -6.31
C ILE A 66 5.74 -0.58 -6.13
N ARG A 67 5.40 0.24 -7.12
CA ARG A 67 4.10 0.93 -7.13
C ARG A 67 2.98 -0.08 -7.32
N THR A 68 1.97 0.00 -6.46
CA THR A 68 0.73 -0.77 -6.58
C THR A 68 -0.47 0.17 -6.63
N THR A 69 -1.51 -0.24 -7.35
CA THR A 69 -2.84 0.38 -7.32
C THR A 69 -3.86 -0.48 -6.57
N GLU A 70 -3.45 -1.67 -6.11
CA GLU A 70 -4.28 -2.58 -5.34
C GLU A 70 -4.38 -2.11 -3.89
N THR A 71 -5.55 -2.31 -3.29
CA THR A 71 -5.79 -2.05 -1.87
C THR A 71 -5.50 -3.29 -1.02
N TYR A 72 -5.33 -3.09 0.28
CA TYR A 72 -5.05 -4.19 1.21
C TYR A 72 -6.13 -5.27 1.23
N ASP A 73 -7.41 -4.89 1.11
CA ASP A 73 -8.51 -5.84 1.03
C ASP A 73 -8.45 -6.68 -0.24
N SER A 74 -8.20 -6.08 -1.42
CA SER A 74 -8.04 -6.82 -2.68
C SER A 74 -6.84 -7.78 -2.61
N LEU A 75 -5.71 -7.31 -2.09
CA LEU A 75 -4.50 -8.14 -1.94
C LEU A 75 -4.69 -9.27 -0.93
N LEU A 76 -5.29 -9.00 0.23
CA LEU A 76 -5.58 -10.03 1.24
C LEU A 76 -6.59 -11.04 0.69
N TRP A 77 -7.62 -10.57 0.00
CA TRP A 77 -8.62 -11.44 -0.58
C TRP A 77 -8.02 -12.37 -1.65
N ALA A 78 -7.15 -11.83 -2.51
CA ALA A 78 -6.38 -12.62 -3.47
C ALA A 78 -5.48 -13.65 -2.76
N ALA A 79 -4.73 -13.23 -1.74
CA ALA A 79 -3.84 -14.13 -0.98
C ALA A 79 -4.59 -15.27 -0.27
N LEU A 80 -5.81 -15.01 0.21
CA LEU A 80 -6.68 -16.00 0.85
C LEU A 80 -7.39 -16.93 -0.15
N SER A 81 -7.54 -16.49 -1.41
CA SER A 81 -8.26 -17.23 -2.45
C SER A 81 -7.35 -18.12 -3.32
N LEU A 82 -6.03 -17.99 -3.18
CA LEU A 82 -5.06 -18.83 -3.90
C LEU A 82 -4.94 -20.24 -3.25
N PRO A 83 -4.81 -21.32 -4.05
CA PRO A 83 -4.45 -22.64 -3.54
C PRO A 83 -3.09 -22.64 -2.82
N GLN A 84 -2.95 -23.42 -1.75
CA GLN A 84 -1.79 -23.43 -0.84
C GLN A 84 -0.41 -23.58 -1.53
N GLU A 85 -0.34 -24.20 -2.71
CA GLU A 85 0.92 -24.38 -3.45
C GLU A 85 1.43 -23.08 -4.12
N GLU A 86 0.53 -22.19 -4.56
CA GLU A 86 0.91 -20.91 -5.19
C GLU A 86 1.22 -19.81 -4.17
N THR A 87 0.57 -19.85 -3.00
CA THR A 87 0.84 -18.90 -1.91
C THR A 87 2.30 -19.00 -1.42
N GLN A 88 2.91 -20.18 -1.51
CA GLN A 88 4.31 -20.41 -1.15
C GLN A 88 5.30 -19.79 -2.15
N ASN A 89 4.91 -19.64 -3.43
CA ASN A 89 5.73 -19.00 -4.46
C ASN A 89 5.61 -17.48 -4.45
N LEU A 90 4.41 -16.91 -4.24
CA LEU A 90 4.26 -15.45 -4.05
C LEU A 90 5.02 -14.96 -2.80
N ARG A 91 5.03 -15.74 -1.71
CA ARG A 91 5.82 -15.44 -0.49
C ARG A 91 7.34 -15.48 -0.71
N LYS A 92 7.82 -16.10 -1.80
CA LYS A 92 9.23 -16.10 -2.19
C LYS A 92 9.57 -14.95 -3.14
N GLU A 93 8.64 -14.54 -3.99
CA GLU A 93 8.79 -13.37 -4.86
C GLU A 93 8.72 -12.04 -4.09
N ILE A 94 7.96 -11.97 -2.99
CA ILE A 94 7.93 -10.83 -2.06
C ILE A 94 9.07 -10.94 -1.03
N ARG A 95 10.24 -11.44 -1.43
CA ARG A 95 11.45 -11.47 -0.59
C ARG A 95 12.47 -10.53 -1.21
N TYR A 96 12.53 -9.32 -0.64
CA TYR A 96 13.54 -8.29 -0.92
C TYR A 96 14.97 -8.87 -0.88
N THR A 97 15.73 -8.61 -1.94
CA THR A 97 17.16 -8.27 -1.86
C THR A 97 17.28 -6.78 -2.08
#